data_AF-A0A958GPX1-F1
#
_entry.id   AF-A0A958GPX1-F1
#
_cell.length_a   1.000
_cell.length_b   1.000
_cell.length_c   1.000
_cell.angle_alpha   90.00
_cell.angle_beta   90.00
_cell.angle_gamma   90.00
#
_symmetry.space_group_name_H-M   'P 1'
#
loop_
_entity.id
_entity.type
_entity.pdbx_description
1 polymer ?
#
loop_
_entity_poly.entity_id
_entity_poly.type
_entity_poly.pdbx_seq_one_letter_code
_entity_poly.pdbx_strand_id
1 'polypeptide(L)'
;LPFLQPEIGGWIYAIAATVGFMHAAAITLPWAIVPDVVEFDELKSGERREGLFYGGTTFSYKAATGLAFLISTSVLQLTGYAAGVAQTPLALGAIRVLTGPFPALALLGAVFLAMRYPLTRERHAQIVAALKERQAHG
;
A
#
# COMPACT_ATOMS: atom_id res chain seq x y z
N LEU A 1 -2.06 -19.19 -24.18
CA LEU A 1 -2.01 -19.50 -22.73
C LEU A 1 -1.06 -20.70 -22.48
N PRO A 2 0.26 -20.61 -22.71
CA PRO A 2 1.16 -21.77 -22.60
C PRO A 2 1.94 -21.84 -21.27
N PHE A 3 1.69 -20.94 -20.31
CA PHE A 3 2.47 -20.84 -19.07
C PHE A 3 1.83 -21.52 -17.86
N LEU A 4 0.56 -21.92 -17.95
CA LEU A 4 -0.10 -22.66 -16.87
C LEU A 4 0.18 -24.14 -17.09
N GLN A 5 0.94 -24.74 -16.17
CA GLN A 5 1.08 -26.19 -16.14
C GLN A 5 -0.34 -26.80 -16.07
N PRO A 6 -0.65 -27.85 -16.86
CA PRO A 6 -2.00 -28.43 -16.97
C PRO A 6 -2.53 -29.01 -15.64
N GLU A 7 -1.69 -29.05 -14.61
CA GLU A 7 -1.92 -29.58 -13.26
C GLU A 7 -2.46 -28.51 -12.31
N ILE A 8 -2.40 -27.23 -12.70
CA ILE A 8 -2.93 -26.11 -11.91
C ILE A 8 -4.43 -25.95 -12.24
N GLY A 9 -5.27 -26.56 -11.42
CA GLY A 9 -6.73 -26.52 -11.59
C GLY A 9 -7.32 -25.10 -11.57
N GLY A 10 -8.53 -24.95 -12.13
CA GLY A 10 -9.21 -23.65 -12.31
C GLY A 10 -9.44 -22.83 -11.02
N TRP A 11 -9.26 -23.42 -9.84
CA TRP A 11 -9.29 -22.74 -8.54
C TRP A 11 -8.23 -21.63 -8.43
N ILE A 12 -7.12 -21.70 -9.17
CA ILE A 12 -6.11 -20.62 -9.16
C ILE A 12 -6.66 -19.30 -9.68
N TYR A 13 -7.60 -19.33 -10.63
CA TYR A 13 -8.25 -18.12 -11.13
C TYR A 13 -9.13 -17.48 -10.07
N ALA A 14 -9.83 -18.28 -9.27
CA ALA A 14 -10.63 -17.78 -8.15
C ALA A 14 -9.74 -17.13 -7.08
N ILE A 15 -8.59 -17.74 -6.76
CA ILE A 15 -7.60 -17.16 -5.84
C ILE A 15 -7.03 -15.87 -6.41
N ALA A 16 -6.59 -15.87 -7.67
CA ALA A 16 -6.03 -14.69 -8.31
C ALA A 16 -7.03 -13.52 -8.36
N ALA A 17 -8.30 -13.79 -8.67
CA ALA A 17 -9.36 -12.80 -8.64
C ALA A 17 -9.57 -12.21 -7.23
N THR A 18 -9.58 -13.07 -6.21
CA THR A 18 -9.75 -12.65 -4.81
C THR A 18 -8.57 -11.81 -4.33
N VAL A 19 -7.33 -12.24 -4.62
CA VAL A 19 -6.12 -11.50 -4.29
C VAL A 19 -6.08 -10.16 -5.02
N GLY A 20 -6.44 -10.13 -6.31
CA GLY A 20 -6.52 -8.90 -7.09
C GLY A 20 -7.51 -7.90 -6.52
N PHE A 21 -8.69 -8.35 -6.11
CA PHE A 21 -9.70 -7.51 -5.47
C PHE A 21 -9.18 -6.92 -4.14
N MET A 22 -8.58 -7.75 -3.28
CA MET A 22 -7.99 -7.28 -2.03
C MET A 22 -6.84 -6.28 -2.26
N HIS A 23 -6.01 -6.54 -3.26
CA HIS A 23 -4.89 -5.68 -3.61
C HIS A 23 -5.35 -4.30 -4.11
N ALA A 24 -6.46 -4.24 -4.85
CA ALA A 24 -7.05 -2.98 -5.30
C ALA A 24 -7.42 -2.07 -4.13
N ALA A 25 -8.05 -2.59 -3.08
CA ALA A 25 -8.35 -1.81 -1.88
C ALA A 25 -7.07 -1.30 -1.19
N ALA A 26 -6.08 -2.18 -1.04
CA ALA A 26 -4.82 -1.85 -0.38
C ALA A 26 -4.03 -0.73 -1.10
N ILE A 27 -4.07 -0.69 -2.44
CA ILE A 27 -3.38 0.36 -3.20
C ILE A 27 -4.21 1.64 -3.29
N THR A 28 -5.53 1.57 -3.43
CA THR A 28 -6.37 2.75 -3.65
C THR A 28 -6.63 3.56 -2.38
N LEU A 29 -6.84 2.91 -1.24
CA LEU A 29 -7.21 3.59 0.01
C LEU A 29 -6.17 4.64 0.45
N PRO A 30 -4.85 4.38 0.48
CA PRO A 30 -3.87 5.37 0.89
C PRO A 30 -3.89 6.64 0.03
N TRP A 31 -4.11 6.51 -1.28
CA TRP A 31 -4.21 7.66 -2.20
C TRP A 31 -5.50 8.42 -2.05
N ALA A 32 -6.60 7.74 -1.72
CA ALA A 32 -7.89 8.39 -1.47
C ALA A 32 -7.89 9.24 -0.19
N ILE A 33 -7.06 8.90 0.81
CA ILE A 33 -6.98 9.61 2.10
C ILE A 33 -6.16 10.92 2.01
N VAL A 34 -5.22 11.02 1.06
CA VAL A 34 -4.37 12.22 0.91
C VAL A 34 -5.19 13.51 0.74
N PRO A 35 -6.16 13.61 -0.19
CA PRO A 35 -6.98 14.82 -0.32
C PRO A 35 -7.75 15.15 0.96
N ASP A 36 -8.31 14.16 1.66
CA ASP A 36 -9.05 14.37 2.90
C ASP A 36 -8.18 15.04 3.98
N VAL A 37 -6.90 14.67 4.06
CA VAL A 37 -5.93 15.28 4.99
C VAL A 37 -5.54 16.69 4.54
N VAL A 38 -5.42 16.93 3.23
CA VAL A 38 -5.16 18.26 2.67
C VAL A 38 -6.29 19.21 3.06
N GLU A 39 -7.55 18.81 2.88
CA GLU A 39 -8.71 19.63 3.21
C GLU A 39 -8.78 19.93 4.71
N PHE A 40 -8.49 18.93 5.55
CA PHE A 40 -8.38 19.13 6.99
C PHE A 40 -7.28 20.13 7.36
N ASP A 41 -6.11 20.06 6.72
CA ASP A 41 -5.02 21.00 6.95
C ASP A 41 -5.34 22.41 6.43
N GLU A 42 -5.99 22.53 5.29
CA GLU A 42 -6.45 23.82 4.72
C GLU A 42 -7.44 24.52 5.65
N LEU A 43 -8.36 23.75 6.25
CA LEU A 43 -9.31 24.29 7.22
C LEU A 43 -8.62 24.82 8.47
N LYS A 44 -7.59 24.11 8.95
CA LYS A 44 -6.88 24.46 10.19
C LYS A 44 -5.83 25.55 10.01
N SER A 45 -5.07 25.49 8.92
CA SER A 45 -3.93 26.38 8.65
C SER A 45 -4.32 27.62 7.86
N GLY A 46 -5.42 27.55 7.10
CA GLY A 46 -5.81 28.59 6.16
C GLY A 46 -5.12 28.51 4.80
N GLU A 47 -4.09 27.69 4.64
CA GLU A 47 -3.29 27.58 3.42
C GLU A 47 -3.48 26.22 2.74
N ARG A 48 -3.55 26.22 1.40
CA ARG A 48 -3.66 24.98 0.62
C ARG A 48 -2.27 24.42 0.32
N ARG A 49 -1.89 23.35 1.03
CA ARG A 49 -0.54 22.75 0.99
C ARG A 49 -0.47 21.40 0.25
N GLU A 50 -1.25 21.25 -0.82
CA GLU A 50 -1.35 20.00 -1.60
C GLU A 50 0.00 19.43 -2.02
N GLY A 51 0.90 20.27 -2.56
CA GLY A 51 2.21 19.82 -3.05
C GLY A 51 3.07 19.18 -1.96
N LEU A 52 2.96 19.65 -0.71
CA LEU A 52 3.70 19.08 0.41
C LEU A 52 3.17 17.69 0.78
N PHE A 53 1.85 17.52 0.86
CA PHE A 53 1.24 16.24 1.19
C PHE A 53 1.45 15.20 0.09
N TYR A 54 1.17 15.55 -1.18
CA TYR A 54 1.39 14.63 -2.30
C TYR A 54 2.88 14.31 -2.51
N GLY A 55 3.75 15.32 -2.36
CA GLY A 55 5.20 15.15 -2.43
C GLY A 55 5.72 14.23 -1.32
N GLY A 56 5.31 14.48 -0.08
CA GLY A 56 5.67 13.65 1.08
C GLY A 56 5.19 12.21 0.95
N THR A 57 3.94 12.00 0.54
CA THR A 57 3.37 10.66 0.32
C THR A 57 4.12 9.93 -0.79
N THR A 58 4.36 10.57 -1.92
CA THR A 58 5.06 9.96 -3.06
C THR A 58 6.52 9.65 -2.74
N PHE A 59 7.21 10.55 -2.04
CA PHE A 59 8.57 10.32 -1.57
C PHE A 59 8.62 9.13 -0.62
N SER A 60 7.72 9.08 0.36
CA SER A 60 7.62 7.98 1.33
C SER A 60 7.36 6.65 0.63
N TYR A 61 6.46 6.63 -0.36
CA TYR A 61 6.18 5.44 -1.17
C TYR A 61 7.41 4.96 -1.94
N LYS A 62 8.15 5.87 -2.59
CA LYS A 62 9.39 5.54 -3.31
C LYS A 62 10.48 5.04 -2.36
N ALA A 63 10.66 5.70 -1.23
CA ALA A 63 11.64 5.31 -0.21
C ALA A 63 11.33 3.91 0.33
N ALA A 64 10.07 3.65 0.70
CA ALA A 64 9.62 2.34 1.16
C ALA A 64 9.82 1.25 0.10
N THR A 65 9.51 1.55 -1.16
CA THR A 65 9.73 0.63 -2.30
C THR A 65 11.21 0.31 -2.48
N GLY A 66 12.09 1.33 -2.41
CA GLY A 66 13.54 1.14 -2.49
C GLY A 66 14.08 0.29 -1.34
N LEU A 67 13.60 0.53 -0.11
CA LEU A 67 13.95 -0.28 1.05
C LEU A 67 13.45 -1.72 0.91
N ALA A 68 12.24 -1.94 0.40
CA ALA A 68 11.71 -3.28 0.17
C ALA A 68 12.55 -4.07 -0.85
N PHE A 69 12.99 -3.42 -1.94
CA PHE A 69 13.89 -4.04 -2.91
C PHE A 69 15.26 -4.34 -2.32
N LEU A 70 15.83 -3.41 -1.55
CA LEU A 70 17.11 -3.62 -0.87
C LEU A 70 17.04 -4.82 0.05
N ILE A 71 16.05 -4.86 0.96
CA ILE A 71 15.86 -5.96 1.92
C ILE A 71 15.68 -7.28 1.17
N SER A 72 14.76 -7.32 0.20
CA SER A 72 14.45 -8.56 -0.52
C SER A 72 15.66 -9.08 -1.29
N THR A 73 16.37 -8.20 -1.99
CA THR A 73 17.55 -8.59 -2.79
C THR A 73 18.69 -9.04 -1.89
N SER A 74 18.97 -8.32 -0.80
CA SER A 74 20.02 -8.70 0.15
C SER A 74 19.72 -10.05 0.81
N VAL A 75 18.48 -10.29 1.24
CA VAL A 75 18.08 -11.58 1.83
C VAL A 75 18.23 -12.72 0.81
N LEU A 76 17.85 -12.52 -0.45
CA LEU A 76 18.01 -13.53 -1.49
C LEU A 76 19.49 -13.82 -1.78
N GLN A 77 20.34 -12.80 -1.85
CA GLN A 77 21.78 -12.97 -2.04
C GLN A 77 22.42 -13.75 -0.88
N LEU A 78 22.10 -13.38 0.37
CA LEU A 78 22.65 -14.02 1.57
C LEU A 78 22.20 -15.48 1.73
N THR A 79 21.04 -15.84 1.19
CA THR A 79 20.49 -17.20 1.27
C THR A 79 20.89 -18.09 0.10
N GLY A 80 21.68 -17.56 -0.83
CA GLY A 80 22.23 -18.30 -1.97
C GLY A 80 21.22 -18.51 -3.09
N TYR A 81 20.26 -17.59 -3.28
CA TYR A 81 19.32 -17.64 -4.40
C TYR A 81 20.07 -17.62 -5.74
N ALA A 82 19.71 -18.53 -6.64
CA ALA A 82 20.30 -18.63 -7.98
C ALA A 82 19.22 -18.82 -9.05
N ALA A 83 19.06 -17.88 -9.98
CA ALA A 83 18.00 -17.97 -10.98
C ALA A 83 18.17 -19.19 -11.91
N GLY A 84 17.06 -19.85 -12.27
CA GLY A 84 17.04 -20.91 -13.28
C GLY A 84 17.54 -22.28 -12.84
N VAL A 85 17.88 -22.46 -11.56
CA VAL A 85 18.28 -23.75 -10.99
C VAL A 85 17.38 -24.17 -9.83
N ALA A 86 17.50 -25.41 -9.37
CA ALA A 86 16.82 -25.86 -8.16
C ALA A 86 17.39 -25.08 -6.94
N GLN A 87 16.49 -24.51 -6.14
CA GLN A 87 16.87 -23.69 -5.00
C GLN A 87 17.21 -24.54 -3.77
N THR A 88 18.11 -24.03 -2.93
CA THR A 88 18.38 -24.63 -1.62
C THR A 88 17.16 -24.48 -0.69
N PRO A 89 16.98 -25.36 0.32
CA PRO A 89 15.90 -25.21 1.30
C PRO A 89 15.90 -23.84 1.99
N LEU A 90 17.09 -23.26 2.23
CA LEU A 90 17.26 -21.95 2.83
C LEU A 90 16.73 -20.83 1.92
N ALA A 91 17.12 -20.82 0.64
CA ALA A 91 16.64 -19.84 -0.35
C ALA A 91 15.11 -19.96 -0.55
N LEU A 92 14.56 -21.18 -0.59
CA LEU A 92 13.10 -21.39 -0.65
C LEU A 92 12.38 -20.84 0.59
N GLY A 93 12.94 -21.05 1.78
CA GLY A 93 12.41 -20.48 3.02
C GLY A 93 12.37 -18.95 2.96
N ALA A 94 13.45 -18.34 2.48
CA ALA A 94 13.55 -16.90 2.33
C ALA A 94 12.51 -16.34 1.34
N ILE A 95 12.33 -16.97 0.17
CA ILE A 95 11.31 -16.59 -0.80
C ILE A 95 9.91 -16.66 -0.19
N ARG A 96 9.59 -17.73 0.55
CA ARG A 96 8.28 -17.89 1.20
C ARG A 96 8.02 -16.80 2.23
N VAL A 97 9.03 -16.45 3.03
CA VAL A 97 8.93 -15.36 4.02
C VAL A 97 8.69 -14.02 3.34
N LEU A 98 9.49 -13.70 2.31
CA LEU A 98 9.44 -12.42 1.59
C LEU A 98 8.15 -12.23 0.77
N THR A 99 7.52 -13.31 0.32
CA THR A 99 6.29 -13.25 -0.50
C THR A 99 5.00 -13.48 0.30
N GLY A 100 5.08 -14.02 1.53
CA GLY A 100 3.91 -14.34 2.34
C GLY A 100 3.88 -13.61 3.69
N PRO A 101 4.47 -14.16 4.76
CA PRO A 101 4.41 -13.59 6.11
C PRO A 101 4.90 -12.14 6.23
N PHE A 102 6.00 -11.79 5.58
CA PHE A 102 6.59 -10.45 5.68
C PHE A 102 5.64 -9.34 5.18
N PRO A 103 5.15 -9.38 3.92
CA PRO A 103 4.20 -8.37 3.44
C PRO A 103 2.86 -8.45 4.18
N ALA A 104 2.42 -9.63 4.61
CA ALA A 104 1.18 -9.78 5.39
C ALA A 104 1.27 -9.03 6.74
N LEU A 105 2.37 -9.16 7.47
CA LEU A 105 2.58 -8.44 8.73
C LEU A 105 2.64 -6.92 8.52
N ALA A 106 3.31 -6.46 7.45
CA ALA A 106 3.33 -5.04 7.11
C ALA A 106 1.93 -4.49 6.82
N LEU A 107 1.11 -5.23 6.09
CA LEU A 107 -0.28 -4.86 5.80
C LEU A 107 -1.14 -4.85 7.07
N LEU A 108 -1.00 -5.83 7.96
CA LEU A 108 -1.70 -5.84 9.24
C LEU A 108 -1.33 -4.63 10.11
N GLY A 109 -0.06 -4.22 10.10
CA GLY A 109 0.38 -2.98 10.75
C GLY A 109 -0.27 -1.74 10.14
N ALA A 110 -0.34 -1.67 8.81
CA ALA A 110 -1.02 -0.57 8.11
C ALA A 110 -2.52 -0.51 8.44
N VAL A 111 -3.21 -1.66 8.46
CA VAL A 111 -4.62 -1.76 8.87
C VAL A 111 -4.80 -1.31 10.32
N PHE A 112 -3.91 -1.72 11.23
CA PHE A 112 -3.95 -1.28 12.62
C PHE A 112 -3.85 0.24 12.77
N LEU A 113 -2.96 0.88 12.02
CA LEU A 113 -2.85 2.34 12.00
C LEU A 113 -4.09 3.00 11.36
N ALA A 114 -4.62 2.43 10.28
CA ALA A 114 -5.83 2.92 9.62
C ALA A 114 -7.06 2.83 10.54
N MET A 115 -7.16 1.83 11.42
CA MET A 115 -8.24 1.75 12.42
C MET A 115 -8.20 2.89 13.45
N ARG A 116 -7.05 3.56 13.62
CA ARG A 116 -6.89 4.73 14.49
C ARG A 116 -7.06 6.05 13.75
N TYR A 117 -7.41 6.00 12.45
CA TYR A 117 -7.59 7.19 11.63
C TYR A 117 -8.80 8.01 12.13
N PRO A 118 -8.60 9.28 12.55
CA PRO A 118 -9.62 10.04 13.25
C PRO A 118 -10.63 10.72 12.31
N LEU A 119 -10.38 10.71 11.00
CA LEU A 119 -11.20 11.40 10.02
C LEU A 119 -12.29 10.47 9.51
N THR A 120 -13.43 10.47 10.20
CA THR A 120 -14.62 9.74 9.76
C THR A 120 -15.30 10.48 8.60
N ARG A 121 -16.18 9.78 7.88
CA ARG A 121 -16.91 10.34 6.74
C ARG A 121 -17.74 11.57 7.13
N GLU A 122 -18.30 11.56 8.33
CA GLU A 122 -19.08 12.67 8.89
C GLU A 122 -18.19 13.88 9.15
N ARG A 123 -17.01 13.68 9.75
CA ARG A 123 -16.04 14.75 9.98
C ARG A 123 -15.53 15.34 8.66
N HIS A 124 -15.24 14.50 7.68
CA HIS A 124 -14.84 14.94 6.35
C HIS A 124 -15.91 15.82 5.69
N ALA A 125 -17.18 15.39 5.75
CA ALA A 125 -18.29 16.17 5.19
C ALA A 125 -18.44 17.55 5.87
N GLN A 126 -18.21 17.64 7.18
CA GLN A 126 -18.22 18.90 7.92
C GLN A 126 -17.09 19.84 7.46
N ILE A 127 -15.89 19.31 7.23
CA ILE A 127 -14.73 20.07 6.75
C ILE A 127 -15.00 20.66 5.37
N VAL A 128 -15.50 19.83 4.44
CA VAL A 128 -15.84 20.26 3.08
C VAL A 128 -16.90 21.36 3.10
N ALA A 129 -17.91 21.24 3.95
CA ALA A 129 -18.95 22.27 4.10
C ALA A 129 -18.37 23.60 4.61
N ALA A 130 -17.54 23.55 5.67
CA ALA A 130 -16.91 24.73 6.24
C ALA A 130 -15.97 25.46 5.25
N LEU A 131 -15.21 24.71 4.44
CA LEU A 131 -14.36 25.30 3.40
C LEU A 131 -15.19 25.99 2.30
N LYS A 132 -16.30 25.40 1.88
CA LYS A 132 -17.21 26.01 0.89
C LYS A 132 -17.83 27.31 1.40
N GLU A 133 -18.26 27.36 2.66
CA GLU A 133 -18.78 28.59 3.27
C GLU A 133 -17.71 29.68 3.30
N ARG A 134 -16.47 29.34 3.67
CA ARG A 134 -15.36 30.30 3.69
C ARG A 134 -15.03 30.86 2.30
N GLN A 135 -15.13 30.04 1.25
CA GLN A 135 -14.96 30.48 -0.13
C GLN A 135 -16.11 31.35 -0.64
N ALA A 136 -17.33 31.20 -0.09
CA ALA A 136 -18.48 32.00 -0.48
C ALA A 136 -18.51 33.40 0.20
N HIS A 137 -17.80 33.55 1.32
CA HIS A 137 -17.75 34.78 2.12
C HIS A 137 -16.45 35.58 1.99
N GLY A 138 -15.43 35.06 1.28
CA GLY A 138 -14.18 35.75 0.97
C GLY A 138 -14.11 36.17 -0.50
#